data_AF-A0A0W8BWL3-F1
#
_entry.id   AF-A0A0W8BWL3-F1
#
_cell.length_a   1.000
_cell.length_b   1.000
_cell.length_c   1.000
_cell.angle_alpha   90.00
_cell.angle_beta   90.00
_cell.angle_gamma   90.00
#
_symmetry.space_group_name_H-M   'P 1'
#
loop_
_entity.id
_entity.type
_entity.pdbx_description
1 polymer ?
#
loop_
_entity_poly.entity_id
_entity_poly.type
_entity_poly.pdbx_seq_one_letter_code
_entity_poly.pdbx_strand_id
1 'polypeptide(L)'
;MRISFATDSMSAPKAEKTVHGGPELQAPPGQDANGITVGQWSSPVIPEEPEGFIAFNVNIEACCPCIPLAQIEVRLGLTSYTGALSWYTTAYGLLTLALVGLWVFVALWIYSQAYRDSTSVLVRIASILGSLVLTAIPSLLLVRRISILRSTVRERFDIPGSVREDRTAAWQETARAIRQMRRHLKIDHAKGSAVAALPAYVA
;
A
#
# COMPACT_ATOMS: atom_id res chain seq x y z
N MET A 1 -66.27 45.24 -37.14
CA MET A 1 -64.87 45.15 -37.57
C MET A 1 -64.06 44.46 -36.46
N ARG A 2 -63.83 43.15 -36.60
CA ARG A 2 -62.99 42.22 -35.80
C ARG A 2 -62.92 40.94 -36.66
N ILE A 3 -61.97 40.86 -37.58
CA ILE A 3 -60.66 40.18 -37.51
C ILE A 3 -60.79 38.71 -37.08
N SER A 4 -60.70 37.83 -38.06
CA SER A 4 -60.26 36.44 -37.94
C SER A 4 -58.74 36.40 -38.11
N PHE A 5 -58.03 35.50 -37.42
CA PHE A 5 -57.08 34.54 -38.01
C PHE A 5 -56.38 33.73 -36.90
N ALA A 6 -56.34 32.42 -37.11
CA ALA A 6 -55.55 31.44 -36.35
C ALA A 6 -54.10 31.36 -36.88
N THR A 7 -53.15 31.01 -36.03
CA THR A 7 -51.82 30.38 -36.29
C THR A 7 -51.13 30.31 -34.91
N ASP A 8 -50.95 29.17 -34.25
CA ASP A 8 -50.17 27.95 -34.53
C ASP A 8 -48.64 28.09 -34.31
N SER A 9 -48.12 27.08 -33.60
CA SER A 9 -46.74 26.68 -33.35
C SER A 9 -45.85 27.44 -32.33
N MET A 10 -45.43 26.66 -31.33
CA MET A 10 -44.42 26.91 -30.31
C MET A 10 -43.04 27.16 -30.90
N SER A 11 -42.36 28.23 -30.46
CA SER A 11 -40.94 28.46 -30.69
C SER A 11 -40.16 28.31 -29.37
N ALA A 12 -39.14 27.45 -29.39
CA ALA A 12 -38.25 27.19 -28.26
C ALA A 12 -37.28 28.37 -28.03
N PRO A 13 -36.92 28.70 -26.78
CA PRO A 13 -35.92 29.73 -26.53
C PRO A 13 -34.49 29.20 -26.74
N LYS A 14 -33.79 30.01 -27.53
CA LYS A 14 -32.40 30.04 -27.97
C LYS A 14 -31.40 29.76 -26.83
N ALA A 15 -30.48 28.83 -27.04
CA ALA A 15 -29.32 28.58 -26.18
C ALA A 15 -28.37 29.78 -26.20
N GLU A 16 -28.19 30.41 -25.04
CA GLU A 16 -27.18 31.43 -24.81
C GLU A 16 -25.89 30.75 -24.36
N LYS A 17 -24.84 30.96 -25.14
CA LYS A 17 -23.51 30.34 -24.99
C LYS A 17 -22.60 31.41 -24.38
N THR A 18 -22.36 31.35 -23.07
CA THR A 18 -21.27 32.09 -22.42
C THR A 18 -20.26 31.09 -21.87
N VAL A 19 -19.27 30.82 -22.71
CA VAL A 19 -18.00 30.19 -22.36
C VAL A 19 -17.14 31.25 -21.68
N HIS A 20 -16.66 30.99 -20.46
CA HIS A 20 -15.27 31.22 -20.04
C HIS A 20 -15.06 30.64 -18.64
N GLY A 21 -14.13 29.69 -18.51
CA GLY A 21 -13.57 29.30 -17.21
C GLY A 21 -13.26 27.81 -16.96
N GLY A 22 -12.75 27.05 -17.95
CA GLY A 22 -12.06 25.77 -17.74
C GLY A 22 -12.92 24.55 -17.40
N PRO A 23 -12.80 23.40 -18.10
CA PRO A 23 -13.36 22.15 -17.60
C PRO A 23 -12.50 21.72 -16.41
N GLU A 24 -12.91 22.04 -15.19
CA GLU A 24 -12.73 21.08 -14.10
C GLU A 24 -13.42 19.81 -14.60
N LEU A 25 -12.59 18.87 -15.01
CA LEU A 25 -13.01 17.52 -15.36
C LEU A 25 -13.62 16.95 -14.08
N GLN A 26 -14.93 17.16 -13.87
CA GLN A 26 -15.65 16.53 -12.78
C GLN A 26 -15.38 15.04 -12.90
N ALA A 27 -14.66 14.52 -11.92
CA ALA A 27 -14.31 13.12 -11.88
C ALA A 27 -15.61 12.29 -11.97
N PRO A 28 -15.59 11.13 -12.64
CA PRO A 28 -16.74 10.23 -12.68
C PRO A 28 -17.32 10.06 -11.26
N PRO A 29 -18.65 9.95 -11.09
CA PRO A 29 -19.23 9.80 -9.76
C PRO A 29 -18.56 8.64 -9.00
N GLY A 30 -18.00 8.95 -7.83
CA GLY A 30 -17.22 8.00 -7.02
C GLY A 30 -15.71 7.94 -7.30
N GLN A 31 -15.15 8.89 -8.06
CA GLN A 31 -13.71 9.06 -8.23
C GLN A 31 -13.25 10.47 -7.81
N ASP A 32 -11.99 10.60 -7.37
CA ASP A 32 -11.35 11.88 -7.07
C ASP A 32 -10.82 12.58 -8.34
N ALA A 33 -10.29 13.80 -8.21
CA ALA A 33 -9.69 14.55 -9.32
C ALA A 33 -8.52 13.84 -10.03
N ASN A 34 -7.97 12.77 -9.43
CA ASN A 34 -6.90 11.94 -9.99
C ASN A 34 -7.44 10.64 -10.64
N GLY A 35 -8.77 10.48 -10.69
CA GLY A 35 -9.46 9.29 -11.16
C GLY A 35 -9.34 8.07 -10.24
N ILE A 36 -8.97 8.27 -8.96
CA ILE A 36 -8.90 7.21 -7.94
C ILE A 36 -10.29 7.03 -7.33
N THR A 37 -10.72 5.77 -7.17
CA THR A 37 -12.02 5.44 -6.56
C THR A 37 -12.08 5.93 -5.11
N VAL A 38 -13.18 6.55 -4.72
CA VAL A 38 -13.46 7.05 -3.36
C VAL A 38 -14.57 6.22 -2.73
N GLY A 39 -14.55 6.02 -1.41
CA GLY A 39 -15.58 5.30 -0.66
C GLY A 39 -15.42 3.77 -0.65
N GLN A 40 -14.53 3.20 -1.48
CA GLN A 40 -14.25 1.76 -1.52
C GLN A 40 -12.89 1.45 -2.13
N TRP A 41 -12.33 0.29 -1.77
CA TRP A 41 -11.11 -0.23 -2.41
C TRP A 41 -11.37 -0.58 -3.88
N SER A 42 -10.38 -0.33 -4.75
CA SER A 42 -10.50 -0.66 -6.19
C SER A 42 -10.40 -2.15 -6.49
N SER A 43 -9.82 -2.93 -5.57
CA SER A 43 -9.73 -4.39 -5.64
C SER A 43 -9.87 -4.98 -4.23
N PRO A 44 -10.42 -6.18 -4.07
CA PRO A 44 -10.43 -6.85 -2.77
C PRO A 44 -9.01 -7.25 -2.33
N VAL A 45 -8.83 -7.47 -1.02
CA VAL A 45 -7.56 -7.99 -0.47
C VAL A 45 -7.32 -9.42 -0.96
N ILE A 46 -8.37 -10.23 -0.99
CA ILE A 46 -8.37 -11.60 -1.50
C ILE A 46 -9.06 -11.56 -2.86
N PRO A 47 -8.34 -11.83 -3.97
CA PRO A 47 -8.96 -11.93 -5.30
C PRO A 47 -10.00 -13.07 -5.34
N GLU A 48 -11.12 -12.85 -6.03
CA GLU A 48 -12.16 -13.88 -6.22
C GLU A 48 -11.69 -15.00 -7.14
N GLU A 49 -10.80 -14.69 -8.10
CA GLU A 49 -10.12 -15.69 -8.92
C GLU A 49 -8.68 -15.93 -8.43
N PRO A 50 -8.24 -17.19 -8.28
CA PRO A 50 -6.88 -17.49 -7.89
C PRO A 50 -5.92 -17.05 -9.00
N GLU A 51 -5.25 -15.92 -8.78
CA GLU A 51 -4.10 -15.53 -9.60
C GLU A 51 -3.06 -16.67 -9.58
N GLY A 52 -2.46 -16.99 -10.73
CA GLY A 52 -1.53 -18.10 -10.84
C GLY A 52 -0.40 -18.06 -9.79
N PHE A 53 0.11 -19.23 -9.37
CA PHE A 53 1.06 -19.36 -8.26
C PHE A 53 2.30 -18.45 -8.37
N ILE A 54 2.76 -18.17 -9.60
CA ILE A 54 3.86 -17.24 -9.89
C ILE A 54 3.47 -15.78 -9.64
N ALA A 55 2.25 -15.38 -10.00
CA ALA A 55 1.74 -14.03 -9.75
C ALA A 55 1.57 -13.75 -8.25
N PHE A 56 1.38 -14.79 -7.43
CA PHE A 56 1.18 -14.65 -5.99
C PHE A 56 2.49 -14.57 -5.20
N ASN A 57 3.47 -15.44 -5.50
CA ASN A 57 4.71 -15.56 -4.72
C ASN A 57 5.92 -14.82 -5.32
N VAL A 58 5.91 -14.54 -6.62
CA VAL A 58 7.03 -13.90 -7.36
C VAL A 58 6.62 -12.51 -7.86
N ASN A 59 5.76 -11.80 -7.12
CA ASN A 59 5.53 -10.37 -7.39
C ASN A 59 6.40 -9.50 -6.49
N ILE A 60 6.68 -8.28 -6.94
CA ILE A 60 7.54 -7.34 -6.25
C ILE A 60 7.04 -7.00 -4.84
N GLU A 61 5.73 -7.12 -4.56
CA GLU A 61 5.19 -6.91 -3.20
C GLU A 61 5.54 -8.05 -2.23
N ALA A 62 5.86 -9.24 -2.73
CA ALA A 62 6.31 -10.37 -1.91
C ALA A 62 7.85 -10.46 -1.85
N CYS A 63 8.53 -10.27 -3.00
CA CYS A 63 9.98 -10.40 -3.09
C CYS A 63 10.73 -9.17 -2.57
N CYS A 64 10.26 -7.96 -2.91
CA CYS A 64 10.90 -6.70 -2.56
C CYS A 64 9.86 -5.68 -2.06
N PRO A 65 9.17 -5.92 -0.92
CA PRO A 65 8.09 -5.07 -0.42
C PRO A 65 8.52 -3.62 -0.14
N CYS A 66 9.81 -3.37 0.06
CA CYS A 66 10.36 -2.04 0.27
C CYS A 66 10.09 -1.07 -0.90
N ILE A 67 10.13 -1.56 -2.13
CA ILE A 67 9.90 -0.76 -3.34
C ILE A 67 8.45 -0.26 -3.40
N PRO A 68 7.42 -1.13 -3.45
CA PRO A 68 6.04 -0.68 -3.53
C PRO A 68 5.61 0.12 -2.30
N LEU A 69 6.13 -0.18 -1.10
CA LEU A 69 5.86 0.63 0.09
C LEU A 69 6.42 2.05 -0.03
N ALA A 70 7.66 2.19 -0.51
CA ALA A 70 8.26 3.50 -0.78
C ALA A 70 7.50 4.26 -1.87
N GLN A 71 7.06 3.57 -2.92
CA GLN A 71 6.23 4.18 -3.97
C GLN A 71 4.89 4.68 -3.42
N ILE A 72 4.24 3.92 -2.53
CA ILE A 72 2.97 4.32 -1.89
C ILE A 72 3.17 5.57 -1.02
N GLU A 73 4.21 5.59 -0.16
CA GLU A 73 4.47 6.75 0.70
C GLU A 73 4.73 8.03 -0.10
N VAL A 74 5.49 7.94 -1.20
CA VAL A 74 5.74 9.09 -2.08
C VAL A 74 4.49 9.49 -2.85
N ARG A 75 3.69 8.53 -3.32
CA ARG A 75 2.43 8.83 -4.03
C ARG A 75 1.44 9.58 -3.14
N LEU A 76 1.47 9.29 -1.84
CA LEU A 76 0.72 10.00 -0.81
C LEU A 76 1.43 11.30 -0.33
N GLY A 77 2.60 11.66 -0.87
CA GLY A 77 3.33 12.86 -0.46
C GLY A 77 3.77 12.84 1.02
N LEU A 78 3.95 11.66 1.62
CA LEU A 78 4.32 11.52 3.04
C LEU A 78 5.81 11.75 3.28
N THR A 79 6.66 11.35 2.33
CA THR A 79 8.12 11.46 2.42
C THR A 79 8.75 11.34 1.04
N SER A 80 10.06 11.55 0.97
CA SER A 80 10.87 11.32 -0.24
C SER A 80 11.07 9.83 -0.52
N TYR A 81 11.24 9.46 -1.78
CA TYR A 81 11.44 8.06 -2.19
C TYR A 81 12.68 7.44 -1.53
N THR A 82 13.78 8.19 -1.48
CA THR A 82 15.03 7.76 -0.84
C THR A 82 14.86 7.57 0.67
N GLY A 83 14.16 8.49 1.32
CA GLY A 83 13.80 8.39 2.73
C GLY A 83 13.01 7.12 3.03
N ALA A 84 11.88 6.92 2.34
CA ALA A 84 11.04 5.74 2.51
C ALA A 84 11.79 4.43 2.21
N LEU A 85 12.48 4.38 1.06
CA LEU A 85 13.20 3.19 0.63
C LEU A 85 14.30 2.81 1.61
N SER A 86 15.06 3.79 2.13
CA SER A 86 16.10 3.54 3.13
C SER A 86 15.54 2.93 4.40
N TRP A 87 14.44 3.49 4.93
CA TRP A 87 13.78 2.98 6.12
C TRP A 87 13.32 1.52 5.96
N TYR A 88 12.59 1.23 4.88
CA TYR A 88 12.10 -0.13 4.63
C TYR A 88 13.25 -1.11 4.37
N THR A 89 14.28 -0.70 3.63
CA THR A 89 15.45 -1.54 3.36
C THR A 89 16.21 -1.87 4.65
N THR A 90 16.40 -0.90 5.55
CA THR A 90 17.02 -1.14 6.85
C THR A 90 16.15 -2.06 7.71
N ALA A 91 14.84 -1.84 7.78
CA ALA A 91 13.94 -2.65 8.59
C ALA A 91 13.86 -4.11 8.11
N TYR A 92 13.66 -4.33 6.81
CA TYR A 92 13.66 -5.68 6.24
C TYR A 92 15.06 -6.32 6.30
N GLY A 93 16.13 -5.56 6.07
CA GLY A 93 17.50 -6.06 6.18
C GLY A 93 17.85 -6.54 7.59
N LEU A 94 17.47 -5.79 8.63
CA LEU A 94 17.63 -6.20 10.02
C LEU A 94 16.83 -7.47 10.35
N LEU A 95 15.59 -7.56 9.86
CA LEU A 95 14.76 -8.76 10.03
C LEU A 95 15.39 -9.98 9.36
N THR A 96 15.84 -9.85 8.11
CA THR A 96 16.51 -10.93 7.38
C THR A 96 17.79 -11.37 8.07
N LEU A 97 18.62 -10.42 8.51
CA LEU A 97 19.86 -10.72 9.24
C LEU A 97 19.57 -11.48 10.54
N ALA A 98 18.56 -11.06 11.29
CA ALA A 98 18.16 -11.71 12.53
C ALA A 98 17.66 -13.15 12.32
N LEU A 99 16.85 -13.37 11.27
CA LEU A 99 16.35 -14.69 10.90
C LEU A 99 17.47 -15.60 10.41
N VAL A 100 18.38 -15.11 9.56
CA VAL A 100 19.54 -15.88 9.10
C VAL A 100 20.43 -16.25 10.29
N GLY A 101 20.69 -15.30 11.19
CA GLY A 101 21.46 -15.55 12.41
C GLY A 101 20.82 -16.63 13.30
N LEU A 102 19.49 -16.60 13.46
CA LEU A 102 18.75 -17.62 14.19
C LEU A 102 18.89 -19.00 13.52
N TRP A 103 18.73 -19.09 12.20
CA TRP A 103 18.88 -20.36 11.47
C TRP A 103 20.30 -20.91 11.52
N VAL A 104 21.32 -20.06 11.44
CA VAL A 104 22.72 -20.46 11.63
C VAL A 104 22.93 -20.99 13.05
N PHE A 105 22.40 -20.33 14.07
CA PHE A 105 22.45 -20.80 15.45
C PHE A 105 21.78 -22.17 15.61
N VAL A 106 20.60 -22.37 15.03
CA VAL A 106 19.89 -23.67 15.03
C VAL A 106 20.70 -24.74 14.30
N ALA A 107 21.30 -24.43 13.16
CA ALA A 107 22.13 -25.36 12.41
C ALA A 107 23.38 -25.77 13.22
N LEU A 108 24.08 -24.80 13.83
CA LEU A 108 25.22 -25.08 14.71
C LEU A 108 24.81 -25.96 15.90
N TRP A 109 23.64 -25.69 16.48
CA TRP A 109 23.09 -26.51 17.56
C TRP A 109 22.88 -27.97 17.15
N ILE A 110 22.28 -28.21 15.98
CA ILE A 110 21.91 -29.55 15.51
C ILE A 110 23.16 -30.31 15.05
N TYR A 111 24.00 -29.68 14.23
CA TYR A 111 25.06 -30.36 13.50
C TYR A 111 26.43 -30.34 14.18
N SER A 112 26.71 -29.38 15.08
CA SER A 112 28.04 -29.23 15.68
C SER A 112 28.09 -29.67 17.14
N GLN A 113 28.70 -30.82 17.40
CA GLN A 113 28.94 -31.29 18.76
C GLN A 113 29.94 -30.39 19.51
N ALA A 114 31.01 -29.93 18.84
CA ALA A 114 31.98 -29.00 19.43
C ALA A 114 31.32 -27.68 19.89
N TYR A 115 30.35 -27.18 19.12
CA TYR A 115 29.56 -26.00 19.52
C TYR A 115 28.74 -26.28 20.79
N ARG A 116 28.14 -27.46 20.90
CA ARG A 116 27.39 -27.90 22.09
C ARG A 116 28.28 -28.22 23.29
N ASP A 117 29.56 -28.47 23.11
CA ASP A 117 30.44 -28.71 24.26
C ASP A 117 31.07 -27.40 24.75
N SER A 118 31.32 -26.45 23.84
CA SER A 118 31.94 -25.16 24.16
C SER A 118 30.99 -24.10 24.71
N THR A 119 29.67 -24.20 24.48
CA THR A 119 28.71 -23.16 24.87
C THR A 119 27.90 -23.58 26.10
N SER A 120 27.73 -22.71 27.08
CA SER A 120 26.89 -22.99 28.26
C SER A 120 25.40 -22.87 27.93
N VAL A 121 24.55 -23.58 28.70
CA VAL A 121 23.08 -23.53 28.55
C VAL A 121 22.56 -22.08 28.65
N LEU A 122 23.14 -21.27 29.54
CA LEU A 122 22.76 -19.86 29.72
C LEU A 122 23.04 -19.02 28.46
N VAL A 123 24.22 -19.19 27.84
CA VAL A 123 24.56 -18.48 26.59
C VAL A 123 23.55 -18.81 25.49
N ARG A 124 23.15 -20.08 25.40
CA ARG A 124 22.20 -20.56 24.39
C ARG A 124 20.81 -19.98 24.57
N ILE A 125 20.30 -19.99 25.81
CA ILE A 125 19.02 -19.36 26.15
C ILE A 125 19.07 -17.87 25.84
N ALA A 126 20.15 -17.18 26.21
CA ALA A 126 20.35 -15.77 25.92
C ALA A 126 20.40 -15.48 24.41
N SER A 127 21.07 -16.33 23.61
CA SER A 127 21.07 -16.21 22.15
C SER A 127 19.68 -16.36 21.55
N ILE A 128 18.89 -17.34 22.01
CA ILE A 128 17.51 -17.54 21.53
C ILE A 128 16.63 -16.33 21.87
N LEU A 129 16.68 -15.87 23.12
CA LEU A 129 15.92 -14.69 23.56
C LEU A 129 16.35 -13.42 22.81
N GLY A 130 17.66 -13.24 22.61
CA GLY A 130 18.21 -12.13 21.84
C GLY A 130 17.74 -12.14 20.40
N SER A 131 17.78 -13.29 19.73
CA SER A 131 17.24 -13.45 18.36
C SER A 131 15.74 -13.22 18.30
N LEU A 132 14.97 -13.66 19.31
CA LEU A 132 13.53 -13.43 19.37
C LEU A 132 13.21 -11.94 19.49
N VAL A 133 13.94 -11.21 20.35
CA VAL A 133 13.77 -9.75 20.48
C VAL A 133 14.17 -9.03 19.19
N LEU A 134 15.31 -9.41 18.60
CA LEU A 134 15.83 -8.79 17.38
C LEU A 134 14.97 -9.06 16.15
N THR A 135 14.22 -10.17 16.12
CA THR A 135 13.22 -10.44 15.07
C THR A 135 11.88 -9.76 15.35
N ALA A 136 11.43 -9.73 16.60
CA ALA A 136 10.16 -9.12 16.99
C ALA A 136 10.12 -7.61 16.75
N ILE A 137 11.18 -6.88 17.12
CA ILE A 137 11.24 -5.40 16.99
C ILE A 137 11.01 -4.93 15.54
N PRO A 138 11.82 -5.32 14.54
CA PRO A 138 11.62 -4.87 13.16
C PRO A 138 10.28 -5.37 12.58
N SER A 139 9.82 -6.57 12.96
CA SER A 139 8.51 -7.09 12.55
C SER A 139 7.37 -6.18 13.02
N LEU A 140 7.38 -5.78 14.31
CA LEU A 140 6.37 -4.89 14.87
C LEU A 140 6.43 -3.48 14.25
N LEU A 141 7.63 -2.97 13.98
CA LEU A 141 7.82 -1.68 13.32
C LEU A 141 7.27 -1.68 11.89
N LEU A 142 7.53 -2.74 11.12
CA LEU A 142 7.01 -2.92 9.77
C LEU A 142 5.48 -2.99 9.78
N VAL A 143 4.90 -3.86 10.62
CA VAL A 143 3.44 -3.99 10.75
C VAL A 143 2.80 -2.67 11.14
N ARG A 144 3.38 -1.95 12.11
CA ARG A 144 2.91 -0.63 12.52
C ARG A 144 2.93 0.35 11.35
N ARG A 145 4.05 0.47 10.63
CA ARG A 145 4.17 1.38 9.49
C ARG A 145 3.18 1.05 8.37
N ILE A 146 3.04 -0.23 8.02
CA ILE A 146 2.10 -0.68 6.99
C ILE A 146 0.65 -0.41 7.42
N SER A 147 0.31 -0.62 8.70
CA SER A 147 -1.03 -0.32 9.22
C SER A 147 -1.35 1.18 9.20
N ILE A 148 -0.39 2.03 9.54
CA ILE A 148 -0.54 3.49 9.44
C ILE A 148 -0.75 3.88 7.98
N LEU A 149 0.09 3.38 7.08
CA LEU A 149 -0.01 3.68 5.66
C LEU A 149 -1.38 3.30 5.09
N ARG A 150 -1.87 2.11 5.45
CA ARG A 150 -3.20 1.65 5.06
C ARG A 150 -4.30 2.54 5.61
N SER A 151 -4.22 2.95 6.88
CA SER A 151 -5.20 3.86 7.48
C SER A 151 -5.19 5.24 6.81
N THR A 152 -4.02 5.77 6.45
CA THR A 152 -3.90 7.03 5.72
C THR A 152 -4.51 6.96 4.32
N VAL A 153 -4.35 5.82 3.61
CA VAL A 153 -5.07 5.59 2.34
C VAL A 153 -6.59 5.63 2.60
N ARG A 154 -7.07 4.92 3.63
CA ARG A 154 -8.52 4.90 3.92
C ARG A 154 -9.08 6.27 4.25
N GLU A 155 -8.39 7.03 5.09
CA GLU A 155 -8.80 8.39 5.48
C GLU A 155 -8.82 9.35 4.29
N ARG A 156 -7.87 9.25 3.38
CA ARG A 156 -7.77 10.15 2.21
C ARG A 156 -8.78 9.86 1.10
N PHE A 157 -9.23 8.62 0.99
CA PHE A 157 -10.19 8.19 -0.03
C PHE A 157 -11.54 7.79 0.58
N ASP A 158 -11.84 8.24 1.80
CA ASP A 158 -13.09 7.97 2.54
C ASP A 158 -13.51 6.50 2.56
N ILE A 159 -12.54 5.58 2.63
CA ILE A 159 -12.80 4.14 2.62
C ILE A 159 -13.19 3.67 4.03
N PRO A 160 -14.40 3.08 4.21
CA PRO A 160 -14.83 2.60 5.51
C PRO A 160 -13.96 1.43 6.00
N GLY A 161 -13.75 1.35 7.32
CA GLY A 161 -13.03 0.26 7.97
C GLY A 161 -12.47 0.64 9.34
N SER A 162 -11.86 -0.32 10.02
CA SER A 162 -11.28 -0.10 11.36
C SER A 162 -9.76 -0.22 11.39
N VAL A 163 -9.11 0.47 12.35
CA VAL A 163 -7.65 0.34 12.58
C VAL A 163 -7.28 -1.10 12.95
N ARG A 164 -8.19 -1.86 13.56
CA ARG A 164 -8.00 -3.26 13.90
C ARG A 164 -7.91 -4.13 12.64
N GLU A 165 -8.80 -3.93 11.67
CA GLU A 165 -8.73 -4.60 10.37
C GLU A 165 -7.41 -4.32 9.65
N ASP A 166 -6.93 -3.06 9.70
CA ASP A 166 -5.66 -2.70 9.06
C ASP A 166 -4.45 -3.41 9.69
N ARG A 167 -4.44 -3.57 11.02
CA ARG A 167 -3.38 -4.33 11.71
C ARG A 167 -3.42 -5.80 11.34
N THR A 168 -4.61 -6.40 11.32
CA THR A 168 -4.76 -7.81 10.95
C THR A 168 -4.34 -8.04 9.50
N ALA A 169 -4.75 -7.16 8.58
CA ALA A 169 -4.35 -7.23 7.17
C ALA A 169 -2.83 -7.03 7.01
N ALA A 170 -2.23 -6.10 7.75
CA ALA A 170 -0.78 -5.89 7.73
C ALA A 170 0.01 -7.10 8.29
N TRP A 171 -0.56 -7.84 9.25
CA TRP A 171 0.09 -9.00 9.89
C TRP A 171 -0.07 -10.31 9.10
N GLN A 172 -1.28 -10.63 8.67
CA GLN A 172 -1.59 -11.92 8.05
C GLN A 172 -1.47 -11.89 6.53
N GLU A 173 -1.68 -10.73 5.92
CA GLU A 173 -1.90 -10.59 4.48
C GLU A 173 -1.04 -9.46 3.90
N THR A 174 0.18 -9.27 4.43
CA THR A 174 1.03 -8.10 4.16
C THR A 174 1.21 -7.84 2.66
N ALA A 175 1.59 -8.85 1.89
CA ALA A 175 1.81 -8.71 0.44
C ALA A 175 0.50 -8.38 -0.30
N ARG A 176 -0.62 -8.99 0.10
CA ARG A 176 -1.93 -8.71 -0.49
C ARG A 176 -2.41 -7.29 -0.16
N ALA A 177 -2.22 -6.85 1.08
CA ALA A 177 -2.55 -5.50 1.52
C ALA A 177 -1.71 -4.44 0.77
N ILE A 178 -0.42 -4.68 0.57
CA ILE A 178 0.45 -3.81 -0.24
C ILE A 178 -0.03 -3.75 -1.68
N ARG A 179 -0.33 -4.90 -2.29
CA ARG A 179 -0.86 -4.98 -3.66
C ARG A 179 -2.19 -4.23 -3.81
N GLN A 180 -3.09 -4.37 -2.83
CA GLN A 180 -4.37 -3.65 -2.82
C GLN A 180 -4.15 -2.14 -2.82
N MET A 181 -3.29 -1.63 -1.93
CA MET A 181 -2.96 -0.20 -1.88
C MET A 181 -2.30 0.28 -3.19
N ARG A 182 -1.40 -0.53 -3.76
CA ARG A 182 -0.71 -0.21 -5.00
C ARG A 182 -1.65 -0.11 -6.21
N ARG A 183 -2.57 -1.07 -6.35
CA ARG A 183 -3.62 -1.06 -7.39
C ARG A 183 -4.57 0.12 -7.22
N HIS A 184 -4.96 0.41 -5.97
CA HIS A 184 -5.82 1.54 -5.65
C HIS A 184 -5.21 2.88 -6.06
N LEU A 185 -3.92 3.07 -5.79
CA LEU A 185 -3.19 4.29 -6.14
C LEU A 185 -2.71 4.33 -7.61
N LYS A 186 -3.04 3.32 -8.42
CA LYS A 186 -2.61 3.17 -9.83
C LYS A 186 -1.09 3.20 -10.02
N ILE A 187 -0.35 2.52 -9.15
CA ILE A 187 1.13 2.44 -9.14
C ILE A 187 1.63 1.08 -9.68
N ASP A 188 0.73 0.20 -10.10
CA ASP A 188 1.02 -1.13 -10.63
C ASP A 188 1.89 -1.10 -11.90
N HIS A 189 1.76 -0.05 -12.72
CA HIS A 189 2.57 0.13 -13.93
C HIS A 189 4.02 0.62 -13.68
N ALA A 190 4.30 1.21 -12.51
CA ALA A 190 5.63 1.75 -12.21
C ALA A 190 6.59 0.62 -11.80
N LYS A 191 7.44 0.19 -12.74
CA LYS A 191 8.46 -0.87 -12.53
C LYS A 191 9.63 -0.35 -11.70
N GLY A 192 9.45 -0.22 -10.39
CA GLY A 192 10.51 0.08 -9.42
C GLY A 192 11.07 1.51 -9.42
N SER A 193 10.55 2.39 -10.27
CA SER A 193 10.89 3.81 -10.28
C SER A 193 10.09 4.61 -9.24
N ALA A 194 10.62 5.76 -8.85
CA ALA A 194 9.87 6.74 -8.08
C ALA A 194 8.59 7.15 -8.84
N VAL A 195 7.52 7.40 -8.11
CA VAL A 195 6.24 7.86 -8.66
C VAL A 195 5.99 9.26 -8.15
N ALA A 196 5.46 10.15 -9.00
CA ALA A 196 5.08 11.48 -8.57
C ALA A 196 4.00 11.43 -7.49
N ALA A 197 4.04 12.34 -6.52
CA ALA A 197 2.95 12.52 -5.57
C ALA A 197 1.65 12.87 -6.33
N LEU A 198 0.50 12.54 -5.75
CA LEU A 198 -0.78 12.99 -6.30
C LEU A 198 -0.81 14.52 -6.28
N PRO A 199 -1.30 15.20 -7.35
CA PRO A 199 -1.40 16.65 -7.43
C PRO A 199 -1.99 17.32 -6.19
N ALA A 200 -2.95 16.68 -5.52
CA ALA A 200 -3.56 17.17 -4.28
C ALA A 200 -2.59 17.23 -3.08
N TYR A 201 -1.41 16.60 -3.16
CA TYR A 201 -0.42 16.48 -2.09
C TYR A 201 0.97 16.99 -2.51
N VAL A 202 1.08 17.66 -3.67
CA VAL A 202 2.31 18.37 -4.07
C VAL A 202 2.30 19.71 -3.35
N ALA A 203 3.17 19.86 -2.35
CA ALA A 203 3.43 21.14 -1.68
C ALA A 203 4.40 22.00 -2.51
#